data_AF-A0A1Y2I7S7-F1
#
_entry.id   AF-A0A1Y2I7S7-F1
#
_cell.length_a   1.000
_cell.length_b   1.000
_cell.length_c   1.000
_cell.angle_alpha   90.00
_cell.angle_beta   90.00
_cell.angle_gamma   90.00
#
_symmetry.space_group_name_H-M   'P 1'
#
loop_
_entity.id
_entity.type
_entity.pdbx_description
1 polymer ?
#
loop_
_entity_poly.entity_id
_entity_poly.type
_entity_poly.pdbx_seq_one_letter_code
_entity_poly.pdbx_strand_id
1 'polypeptide(L)'
;MHRDCLKCVRKATIINDTSTLRRHLEAFHKQAYRKWALENNFESKLPGDVRQRKQAQDAAKARQAGGSLDQHLREMPPKEKVARYTEQLFREAVVEWLIATDQPISAVEHPKFKRMIEVAAAAKDGVQIPSRKLARAEIMNMFQREISGLKKRLNVIFTCLTSADMR
;
A
#
# COMPACT_ATOMS: atom_id res chain seq x y z
N MET A 1 -21.56 15.97 0.00
CA MET A 1 -21.88 16.58 -1.32
C MET A 1 -22.49 15.51 -2.21
N HIS A 2 -23.56 15.83 -2.93
CA HIS A 2 -24.24 14.91 -3.86
C HIS A 2 -23.91 15.26 -5.30
N ARG A 3 -24.04 14.30 -6.22
CA ARG A 3 -23.79 14.45 -7.65
C ARG A 3 -24.78 13.61 -8.45
N ASP A 4 -25.28 14.17 -9.54
CA ASP A 4 -26.16 13.45 -10.45
C ASP A 4 -25.36 12.63 -11.48
N CYS A 5 -25.84 11.42 -11.76
CA CYS A 5 -25.33 10.62 -12.87
C CYS A 5 -25.92 11.10 -14.20
N LEU A 6 -25.05 11.53 -15.11
CA LEU A 6 -25.43 11.99 -16.45
C LEU A 6 -25.65 10.85 -17.45
N LYS A 7 -25.34 9.61 -17.08
CA LYS A 7 -25.49 8.42 -17.94
C LYS A 7 -26.78 7.65 -17.66
N CYS A 8 -27.44 7.90 -16.53
CA CYS A 8 -28.73 7.33 -16.22
C CYS A 8 -29.85 8.08 -16.96
N VAL A 9 -30.84 7.33 -17.46
CA VAL A 9 -32.03 7.90 -18.11
C VAL A 9 -32.81 8.80 -17.15
N ARG A 10 -32.91 8.41 -15.88
CA ARG A 10 -33.33 9.29 -14.78
C ARG A 10 -32.09 9.70 -14.01
N LYS A 11 -31.83 11.01 -13.89
CA LYS A 11 -30.67 11.54 -13.15
C LYS A 11 -30.70 11.03 -11.70
N ALA A 12 -29.94 9.98 -11.44
CA ALA A 12 -29.79 9.43 -10.12
C ALA A 12 -28.88 10.36 -9.32
N THR A 13 -29.38 10.93 -8.23
CA THR A 13 -28.59 11.71 -7.28
C THR A 13 -27.83 10.76 -6.36
N ILE A 14 -26.51 10.81 -6.42
CA ILE A 14 -25.60 9.87 -5.75
C ILE A 14 -24.70 10.66 -4.80
N ILE A 15 -24.35 10.07 -3.66
CA ILE A 15 -23.34 10.64 -2.77
C ILE A 15 -22.01 10.70 -3.51
N ASN A 16 -21.34 11.86 -3.48
CA ASN A 16 -20.04 12.07 -4.13
C ASN A 16 -18.90 11.43 -3.33
N ASP A 17 -19.02 10.13 -3.07
CA ASP A 17 -18.00 9.28 -2.48
C ASP A 17 -17.57 8.22 -3.51
N THR A 18 -16.27 7.97 -3.60
CA THR A 18 -15.72 7.10 -4.65
C THR A 18 -16.22 5.66 -4.56
N SER A 19 -16.55 5.15 -3.37
CA SER A 19 -17.09 3.80 -3.20
C SER A 19 -18.55 3.73 -3.69
N THR A 20 -19.34 4.75 -3.37
CA THR A 20 -20.74 4.89 -3.81
C THR A 20 -20.83 5.04 -5.32
N LEU A 21 -19.98 5.89 -5.92
CA LEU A 21 -19.92 6.08 -7.37
C LEU A 21 -19.55 4.77 -8.09
N ARG A 22 -18.57 4.02 -7.58
CA ARG A 22 -18.18 2.73 -8.19
C ARG A 22 -19.26 1.66 -8.07
N ARG A 23 -20.00 1.60 -6.95
CA ARG A 23 -21.18 0.72 -6.82
C ARG A 23 -22.28 1.08 -7.79
N HIS A 24 -22.58 2.36 -7.95
CA HIS A 24 -23.58 2.83 -8.93
C HIS A 24 -23.17 2.45 -10.36
N LEU A 25 -21.91 2.70 -10.73
CA LEU A 25 -21.39 2.30 -12.04
C LEU A 25 -21.46 0.78 -12.25
N GLU A 26 -21.19 -0.03 -11.22
CA GLU A 26 -21.33 -1.49 -11.29
C GLU A 26 -22.77 -1.94 -11.49
N ALA A 27 -23.74 -1.28 -10.85
CA ALA A 27 -25.15 -1.64 -10.94
C ALA A 27 -25.78 -1.26 -12.30
N PHE A 28 -25.51 -0.05 -12.78
CA PHE A 28 -26.26 0.53 -13.90
C PHE A 28 -25.44 0.72 -15.19
N HIS A 29 -24.11 0.80 -15.09
CA HIS A 29 -23.24 1.18 -16.21
C HIS A 29 -22.02 0.25 -16.38
N LYS A 30 -22.16 -1.01 -15.95
CA LYS A 30 -21.06 -1.98 -15.88
C LYS A 30 -20.34 -2.20 -17.20
N GLN A 31 -21.09 -2.42 -18.27
CA GLN A 31 -20.53 -2.72 -19.59
C GLN A 31 -19.79 -1.52 -20.17
N ALA A 32 -20.40 -0.33 -20.11
CA ALA A 32 -19.80 0.91 -20.58
C ALA A 32 -18.50 1.22 -19.81
N TYR A 33 -18.50 1.04 -18.49
CA TYR A 33 -17.30 1.25 -17.67
C TYR A 33 -16.18 0.26 -18.01
N ARG A 34 -16.49 -1.03 -18.19
CA ARG A 34 -15.48 -2.03 -18.56
C ARG A 34 -14.89 -1.77 -19.96
N LYS A 35 -15.71 -1.38 -20.93
CA LYS A 35 -15.26 -1.00 -22.27
C LYS A 35 -14.30 0.20 -22.20
N TRP A 36 -14.71 1.26 -21.49
CA TRP A 36 -13.85 2.43 -21.26
C TRP A 36 -12.54 2.03 -20.56
N ALA A 37 -12.60 1.18 -19.53
CA ALA A 37 -11.42 0.74 -18.80
C ALA A 37 -10.44 -0.02 -19.72
N LEU A 38 -10.94 -0.88 -20.61
CA LEU A 38 -10.13 -1.59 -21.59
C LEU A 38 -9.47 -0.63 -22.60
N GLU A 39 -10.25 0.27 -23.20
CA GLU A 39 -9.76 1.24 -24.20
C GLU A 39 -8.70 2.19 -23.62
N ASN A 40 -8.77 2.48 -22.31
CA ASN A 40 -7.85 3.38 -21.63
C ASN A 40 -6.70 2.65 -20.90
N ASN A 41 -6.51 1.34 -21.13
CA ASN A 41 -5.52 0.52 -20.41
C ASN A 41 -5.64 0.64 -18.88
N PHE A 42 -6.85 0.82 -18.38
CA PHE A 42 -7.14 1.06 -16.98
C PHE A 42 -7.67 -0.20 -16.30
N GLU A 43 -7.10 -0.54 -15.14
CA GLU A 43 -7.54 -1.68 -14.34
C GLU A 43 -8.92 -1.39 -13.73
N SER A 44 -9.96 -2.15 -14.13
CA SER A 44 -11.30 -1.99 -13.58
C SER A 44 -11.32 -2.05 -12.04
N LYS A 45 -11.85 -0.98 -11.43
CA LYS A 45 -12.03 -0.85 -9.97
C LYS A 45 -13.48 -1.08 -9.53
N LEU A 46 -14.33 -1.68 -10.37
CA LEU A 46 -15.68 -2.07 -9.94
C LEU A 46 -15.58 -3.10 -8.81
N PRO A 47 -16.42 -3.01 -7.76
CA PRO A 47 -16.34 -3.90 -6.61
C PRO A 47 -16.39 -5.39 -6.97
N GLY A 48 -17.22 -5.80 -7.93
CA GLY A 48 -17.26 -7.18 -8.45
C GLY A 48 -15.96 -7.61 -9.12
N ASP A 49 -15.35 -6.75 -9.93
CA ASP A 49 -14.10 -7.07 -10.63
C ASP A 49 -12.94 -7.21 -9.63
N VAL A 50 -12.92 -6.35 -8.61
CA VAL A 50 -11.95 -6.45 -7.50
C VAL A 50 -12.15 -7.73 -6.70
N ARG A 51 -13.41 -8.10 -6.40
CA ARG A 51 -13.73 -9.36 -5.70
C ARG A 51 -13.31 -10.59 -6.50
N GLN A 52 -13.61 -10.62 -7.80
CA GLN A 52 -13.21 -11.72 -8.68
C GLN A 52 -11.69 -11.89 -8.73
N ARG A 53 -10.93 -10.79 -8.82
CA ARG A 53 -9.46 -10.86 -8.78
C ARG A 53 -8.93 -11.41 -7.45
N LYS A 54 -9.51 -10.97 -6.32
CA LYS A 54 -9.15 -11.52 -5.01
C LYS A 54 -9.45 -13.01 -4.92
N GLN A 55 -10.66 -13.43 -5.33
CA GLN A 55 -11.05 -14.84 -5.34
C GLN A 55 -10.17 -15.69 -6.26
N ALA A 56 -9.81 -15.20 -7.44
CA ALA A 56 -8.89 -15.90 -8.34
C ALA A 56 -7.48 -16.04 -7.74
N GLN A 57 -7.00 -15.00 -7.04
CA GLN A 57 -5.73 -15.06 -6.31
C GLN A 57 -5.79 -16.06 -5.15
N ASP A 58 -6.87 -16.05 -4.38
CA ASP A 58 -7.05 -16.96 -3.25
C ASP A 58 -7.23 -18.41 -3.71
N ALA A 59 -7.95 -18.64 -4.82
CA ALA A 59 -8.07 -19.96 -5.44
C ALA A 59 -6.74 -20.46 -6.02
N ALA A 60 -5.94 -19.58 -6.63
CA ALA A 60 -4.60 -19.92 -7.10
C ALA A 60 -3.69 -20.32 -5.92
N LYS A 61 -3.74 -19.58 -4.81
CA LYS A 61 -3.02 -19.92 -3.58
C LYS A 61 -3.51 -21.24 -2.97
N ALA A 62 -4.82 -21.48 -2.94
CA ALA A 62 -5.38 -22.73 -2.42
C ALA A 62 -5.00 -23.95 -3.27
N ARG A 63 -4.97 -23.81 -4.60
CA ARG A 63 -4.48 -24.86 -5.51
C ARG A 63 -2.99 -25.15 -5.31
N GLN A 64 -2.19 -24.13 -5.01
CA GLN A 64 -0.78 -24.31 -4.65
C GLN A 64 -0.59 -24.97 -3.28
N ALA A 65 -1.55 -24.80 -2.36
CA ALA A 65 -1.50 -25.38 -1.01
C ALA A 65 -1.98 -26.84 -0.91
N GLY A 66 -2.64 -27.38 -1.96
CA GLY A 66 -3.24 -28.72 -1.97
C GLY A 66 -2.41 -29.84 -2.63
N GLY A 67 -1.26 -29.52 -3.22
CA GLY A 67 -0.28 -30.54 -3.63
C GLY A 67 0.55 -30.94 -2.42
N SER A 68 0.79 -32.25 -2.23
CA SER A 68 1.76 -32.74 -1.23
C SER A 68 3.03 -31.89 -1.34
N LEU A 69 3.32 -31.14 -0.28
CA LEU A 69 4.45 -30.20 -0.22
C LEU A 69 5.77 -30.91 -0.57
N ASP A 70 5.83 -32.23 -0.39
CA ASP A 70 7.01 -33.08 -0.66
C ASP A 70 7.41 -33.18 -2.14
N GLN A 71 6.47 -33.19 -3.09
CA GLN A 71 6.80 -33.48 -4.50
C GLN A 71 7.48 -32.30 -5.24
N HIS A 72 7.57 -31.14 -4.59
CA HIS A 72 8.21 -29.93 -5.15
C HIS A 72 9.24 -29.28 -4.22
N LEU A 73 9.55 -29.90 -3.07
CA LEU A 73 10.67 -29.47 -2.24
C LEU A 73 11.98 -29.88 -2.91
N ARG A 74 12.49 -29.02 -3.79
CA ARG A 74 13.93 -28.97 -4.03
C ARG A 74 14.56 -28.44 -2.75
N GLU A 75 15.57 -29.12 -2.23
CA GLU A 75 16.44 -28.56 -1.21
C GLU A 75 16.82 -27.14 -1.66
N MET A 76 16.37 -26.14 -0.90
CA MET A 76 16.77 -24.77 -1.16
C MET A 76 18.30 -24.76 -1.11
N PRO A 77 18.99 -24.21 -2.12
CA PRO A 77 20.43 -24.01 -2.00
C PRO A 77 20.67 -23.28 -0.68
N PRO A 78 21.70 -23.70 0.09
CA PRO A 78 21.96 -23.12 1.40
C PRO A 78 21.89 -21.60 1.28
N LYS A 79 20.98 -20.96 2.04
CA LYS A 79 20.91 -19.50 2.07
C LYS A 79 22.34 -19.02 2.26
N GLU A 80 22.85 -18.30 1.27
CA GLU A 80 24.20 -17.76 1.28
C GLU A 80 24.33 -16.99 2.59
N LYS A 81 25.09 -17.55 3.53
CA LYS A 81 25.22 -16.98 4.86
C LYS A 81 26.01 -15.71 4.64
N VAL A 82 25.33 -14.56 4.70
CA VAL A 82 25.96 -13.24 4.71
C VAL A 82 27.13 -13.31 5.68
N ALA A 83 28.30 -12.83 5.25
CA ALA A 83 29.51 -12.86 6.05
C ALA A 83 29.20 -12.40 7.48
N ARG A 84 29.78 -13.10 8.46
CA ARG A 84 29.57 -12.77 9.88
C ARG A 84 29.88 -11.28 10.09
N TYR A 85 28.97 -10.59 10.76
CA TYR A 85 29.14 -9.16 11.06
C TYR A 85 30.51 -8.90 11.70
N THR A 86 31.24 -7.94 11.12
CA THR A 86 32.39 -7.30 11.73
C THR A 86 32.21 -5.79 11.60
N GLU A 87 32.71 -5.03 12.57
CA GLU A 87 32.61 -3.57 12.57
C GLU A 87 33.30 -2.96 11.33
N GLN A 88 34.43 -3.55 10.91
CA GLN A 88 35.15 -3.11 9.72
C GLN A 88 34.32 -3.32 8.45
N LEU A 89 33.77 -4.51 8.24
CA LEU A 89 32.96 -4.83 7.05
C LEU A 89 31.69 -3.96 6.99
N PHE A 90 31.10 -3.65 8.15
CA PHE A 90 29.97 -2.73 8.20
C PHE A 90 30.37 -1.31 7.78
N ARG A 91 31.50 -0.79 8.28
CA ARG A 91 31.99 0.54 7.89
C ARG A 91 32.29 0.62 6.39
N GLU A 92 32.94 -0.39 5.83
CA GLU A 92 33.22 -0.48 4.40
C GLU A 92 31.92 -0.47 3.58
N ALA A 93 30.95 -1.31 3.93
CA ALA A 93 29.65 -1.36 3.26
C ALA A 93 28.89 -0.02 3.33
N VAL A 94 28.96 0.70 4.46
CA VAL A 94 28.33 2.02 4.59
C VAL A 94 29.01 3.05 3.69
N VAL A 95 30.34 3.07 3.63
CA VAL A 95 31.11 3.99 2.76
C VAL A 95 30.84 3.69 1.28
N GLU A 96 30.84 2.41 0.89
CA GLU A 96 30.49 2.01 -0.49
C GLU A 96 29.07 2.44 -0.86
N TRP A 97 28.11 2.27 0.07
CA TRP A 97 26.74 2.71 -0.15
C TRP A 97 26.63 4.23 -0.34
N LEU A 98 27.34 5.03 0.48
CA LEU A 98 27.37 6.49 0.34
C LEU A 98 27.88 6.92 -1.04
N ILE A 99 28.99 6.34 -1.49
CA ILE A 99 29.61 6.65 -2.79
C ILE A 99 28.68 6.22 -3.94
N ALA A 100 28.16 4.99 -3.89
CA ALA A 100 27.36 4.43 -4.97
C ALA A 100 26.02 5.15 -5.17
N THR A 101 25.48 5.79 -4.13
CA THR A 101 24.18 6.46 -4.15
C THR A 101 24.25 7.98 -4.03
N ASP A 102 25.46 8.53 -4.06
CA ASP A 102 25.76 9.96 -3.93
C ASP A 102 25.02 10.61 -2.75
N GLN A 103 25.04 9.94 -1.61
CA GLN A 103 24.39 10.41 -0.40
C GLN A 103 25.30 11.39 0.36
N PRO A 104 24.73 12.39 1.04
CA PRO A 104 25.53 13.27 1.87
C PRO A 104 26.17 12.47 3.02
N ILE A 105 27.41 12.82 3.39
CA ILE A 105 28.14 12.16 4.49
C ILE A 105 27.34 12.22 5.80
N SER A 106 26.58 13.29 6.02
CA SER A 106 25.69 13.44 7.19
C SER A 106 24.52 12.46 7.24
N ALA A 107 24.25 11.68 6.18
CA ALA A 107 23.18 10.68 6.18
C ALA A 107 23.38 9.61 7.26
N VAL A 108 24.62 9.24 7.58
CA VAL A 108 24.94 8.22 8.59
C VAL A 108 24.68 8.70 10.03
N GLU A 109 24.73 10.01 10.25
CA GLU A 109 24.46 10.64 11.56
C GLU A 109 22.96 10.74 11.85
N HIS A 110 22.12 10.62 10.81
CA HIS A 110 20.70 10.81 10.96
C HIS A 110 20.08 9.71 11.85
N PRO A 111 19.30 10.04 12.88
CA PRO A 111 18.80 9.06 13.86
C PRO A 111 17.90 7.98 13.23
N LYS A 112 17.23 8.28 12.11
CA LYS A 112 16.45 7.28 11.36
C LYS A 112 17.32 6.23 10.67
N PHE A 113 18.53 6.60 10.24
CA PHE A 113 19.49 5.65 9.68
C PHE A 113 19.91 4.65 10.75
N LYS A 114 20.36 5.13 11.93
CA LYS A 114 20.67 4.27 13.08
C LYS A 114 19.49 3.35 13.46
N ARG A 115 18.28 3.91 13.54
CA ARG A 115 17.07 3.12 13.87
C ARG A 115 16.80 2.01 12.85
N MET A 116 17.01 2.26 11.56
CA MET A 116 16.85 1.26 10.50
C MET A 116 17.82 0.10 10.70
N ILE A 117 19.08 0.38 11.02
CA ILE A 117 20.11 -0.64 11.29
C ILE A 117 19.78 -1.45 12.55
N GLU A 118 19.35 -0.82 13.63
CA GLU A 118 18.92 -1.52 14.86
C GLU A 118 17.76 -2.49 14.60
N VAL A 119 16.76 -2.07 13.81
CA VAL A 119 15.63 -2.92 13.43
C VAL A 119 16.09 -4.07 12.53
N ALA A 120 16.99 -3.80 11.59
CA ALA A 120 17.58 -4.81 10.72
C ALA A 120 18.40 -5.85 11.49
N ALA A 121 19.20 -5.42 12.47
CA ALA A 121 20.02 -6.30 13.31
C ALA A 121 19.17 -7.24 14.19
N ALA A 122 17.94 -6.83 14.55
CA ALA A 122 17.01 -7.66 15.30
C ALA A 122 16.28 -8.71 14.44
N ALA A 123 16.43 -8.70 13.12
CA ALA A 123 15.75 -9.63 12.23
C ALA A 123 16.39 -11.03 12.29
N LYS A 124 15.58 -12.06 12.53
CA LYS A 124 16.05 -13.46 12.63
C LYS A 124 16.33 -14.10 11.27
N ASP A 125 15.55 -13.73 10.26
CA ASP A 125 15.55 -14.37 8.94
C ASP A 125 16.11 -13.48 7.83
N GLY A 126 16.97 -12.52 8.19
CA GLY A 126 17.45 -11.47 7.30
C GLY A 126 16.42 -10.38 7.07
N VAL A 127 16.78 -9.39 6.25
CA VAL A 127 15.94 -8.19 6.00
C VAL A 127 15.49 -8.16 4.55
N GLN A 128 14.19 -8.01 4.33
CA GLN A 128 13.63 -7.79 2.99
C GLN A 128 13.60 -6.29 2.68
N ILE A 129 14.42 -5.86 1.74
CA ILE A 129 14.45 -4.46 1.29
C ILE A 129 13.22 -4.19 0.42
N PRO A 130 12.40 -3.17 0.72
CA PRO A 130 11.19 -2.88 -0.05
C PRO A 130 11.54 -2.42 -1.48
N SER A 131 10.75 -2.88 -2.46
CA SER A 131 10.89 -2.40 -3.84
C SER A 131 10.50 -0.92 -3.96
N ARG A 132 10.99 -0.22 -4.99
CA ARG A 132 10.63 1.19 -5.27
C ARG A 132 9.12 1.44 -5.26
N LYS A 133 8.35 0.52 -5.86
CA LYS A 133 6.89 0.62 -5.94
C LYS A 133 6.25 0.48 -4.55
N LEU A 134 6.75 -0.46 -3.74
CA LEU A 134 6.26 -0.69 -2.39
C LEU A 134 6.62 0.49 -1.48
N ALA A 135 7.88 0.93 -1.48
CA ALA A 135 8.35 2.07 -0.71
C ALA A 135 7.54 3.34 -1.02
N ARG A 136 7.27 3.62 -2.31
CA ARG A 136 6.41 4.75 -2.71
C ARG A 136 4.99 4.62 -2.14
N ALA A 137 4.40 3.42 -2.20
CA ALA A 137 3.06 3.19 -1.66
C ALA A 137 3.04 3.37 -0.14
N GLU A 138 4.05 2.87 0.58
CA GLU A 138 4.17 3.02 2.02
C GLU A 138 4.30 4.49 2.44
N ILE A 139 5.14 5.28 1.75
CA ILE A 139 5.25 6.73 1.99
C ILE A 139 3.88 7.42 1.85
N MET A 140 3.15 7.14 0.77
CA MET A 140 1.83 7.71 0.54
C MET A 140 0.83 7.30 1.61
N ASN A 141 0.87 6.05 2.05
CA ASN A 141 0.02 5.54 3.12
C ASN A 141 0.36 6.20 4.47
N MET A 142 1.64 6.36 4.80
CA MET A 142 2.08 7.07 6.01
C MET A 142 1.53 8.50 6.00
N PHE A 143 1.69 9.23 4.90
CA PHE A 143 1.17 10.58 4.76
C PHE A 143 -0.35 10.63 4.94
N GLN A 144 -1.10 9.73 4.32
CA GLN A 144 -2.55 9.67 4.46
C GLN A 144 -2.98 9.42 5.91
N ARG A 145 -2.30 8.53 6.63
CA ARG A 145 -2.61 8.28 8.06
C ARG A 145 -2.40 9.53 8.91
N GLU A 146 -1.30 10.26 8.69
CA GLU A 146 -1.03 11.50 9.42
C GLU A 146 -2.12 12.55 9.15
N ILE A 147 -2.48 12.77 7.88
CA ILE A 147 -3.55 13.70 7.50
C ILE A 147 -4.90 13.28 8.08
N SER A 148 -5.23 11.99 8.07
CA SER A 148 -6.46 11.46 8.68
C SER A 148 -6.47 11.66 10.20
N GLY A 149 -5.34 11.44 10.87
CA GLY A 149 -5.19 11.68 12.31
C GLY A 149 -5.33 13.16 12.65
N LEU A 150 -4.70 14.04 11.87
CA LEU A 150 -4.81 15.48 12.05
C LEU A 150 -6.24 15.96 11.83
N LYS A 151 -6.92 15.50 10.77
CA LYS A 151 -8.35 15.81 10.53
C LYS A 151 -9.21 15.42 11.72
N LYS A 152 -9.01 14.23 12.30
CA LYS A 152 -9.76 13.80 13.49
C LYS A 152 -9.55 14.76 14.66
N ARG A 153 -8.30 15.16 14.95
CA ARG A 153 -7.99 16.06 16.07
C ARG A 153 -8.56 17.48 15.87
N LEU A 154 -8.47 18.01 14.65
CA LEU A 154 -8.93 19.36 14.33
C LEU A 154 -10.45 19.45 14.20
N ASN A 155 -11.13 18.39 13.76
CA ASN A 155 -12.58 18.37 13.57
C ASN A 155 -13.38 18.18 14.88
N VAL A 156 -12.72 18.04 16.02
CA VAL A 156 -13.35 18.01 17.36
C VAL A 156 -13.76 19.42 17.82
N ILE A 157 -13.19 20.49 17.23
CA ILE A 157 -13.47 21.87 17.65
C ILE A 157 -14.83 22.39 17.12
N PHE A 158 -15.41 21.79 16.07
CA PHE A 158 -16.67 22.28 15.49
C PHE A 158 -17.93 21.82 16.24
N THR A 159 -17.83 20.85 17.17
CA THR A 159 -19.00 20.29 17.87
C THR A 159 -19.22 20.85 19.27
N CYS A 160 -18.32 21.70 19.80
CA CYS A 160 -18.50 22.34 21.10
C CYS A 160 -19.11 23.76 21.04
N LEU A 161 -19.26 24.34 19.85
CA LEU A 161 -19.75 25.73 19.70
C LEU A 161 -21.22 25.84 19.24
N THR A 162 -21.94 24.73 19.05
CA THR A 162 -23.35 24.75 18.60
C THR A 162 -24.34 24.28 19.67
N SER A 163 -23.94 24.16 20.94
CA SER A 163 -24.84 23.74 22.03
C SER A 163 -24.96 24.74 23.18
N ALA A 164 -24.53 25.99 23.00
CA ALA A 164 -24.53 27.00 24.08
C ALA A 164 -25.39 28.25 23.83
N ASP A 165 -26.18 28.34 22.75
CA ASP A 165 -27.12 29.46 22.53
C ASP A 165 -28.48 28.94 22.05
N MET A 166 -29.21 28.31 22.96
CA MET A 166 -30.68 28.17 22.89
C MET A 166 -31.21 28.02 24.31
N ARG A 167 -31.25 29.12 25.06
CA ARG A 167 -32.21 29.38 26.14
C ARG A 167 -32.22 30.86 26.50
#